data_AF-A0AAD5QVE1-F1
#
_entry.id   AF-A0AAD5QVE1-F1
#
_cell.length_a   1.000
_cell.length_b   1.000
_cell.length_c   1.000
_cell.angle_alpha   90.00
_cell.angle_beta   90.00
_cell.angle_gamma   90.00
#
_symmetry.space_group_name_H-M   'P 1'
#
loop_
_entity.id
_entity.type
_entity.pdbx_description
1 polymer ?
#
loop_
_entity_poly.entity_id
_entity_poly.type
_entity_poly.pdbx_seq_one_letter_code
_entity_poly.pdbx_strand_id
1 'polypeptide(L)'
;MVAHSFYVEGKGYNYKRFYPMTYYKTGHFTQLIWKESRRIGVGVSVVHHDGKKKGPCQPSVPLYMIYVVIKYDPPGNVQTHQAYIDNVRPPVT
;
A
#
# COMPACT_ATOMS: atom_id res chain seq x y z
N MET A 1 -4.63 -6.93 -8.97
CA MET A 1 -3.15 -7.14 -8.96
C MET A 1 -2.42 -6.19 -8.01
N VAL A 2 -2.59 -4.85 -8.08
CA VAL A 2 -1.99 -3.93 -7.08
C VAL A 2 -2.75 -3.91 -5.75
N ALA A 3 -4.06 -3.61 -5.76
CA ALA A 3 -4.87 -3.58 -4.53
C ALA A 3 -4.85 -4.92 -3.77
N HIS A 4 -4.89 -6.05 -4.51
CA HIS A 4 -4.72 -7.37 -3.91
C HIS A 4 -3.33 -7.55 -3.29
N SER A 5 -2.25 -7.11 -3.96
CA SER A 5 -0.89 -7.16 -3.40
C SER A 5 -0.77 -6.35 -2.11
N PHE A 6 -1.40 -5.18 -2.04
CA PHE A 6 -1.47 -4.38 -0.82
C PHE A 6 -2.28 -5.10 0.26
N TYR A 7 -3.42 -5.69 -0.10
CA TYR A 7 -4.29 -6.36 0.86
C TYR A 7 -3.64 -7.59 1.51
N VAL A 8 -2.87 -8.39 0.75
CA VAL A 8 -2.25 -9.61 1.29
C VAL A 8 -1.11 -9.35 2.27
N GLU A 9 -0.60 -8.12 2.39
CA GLU A 9 0.29 -7.73 3.50
C GLU A 9 -0.38 -7.92 4.86
N GLY A 10 -1.71 -7.88 4.92
CA GLY A 10 -2.49 -8.10 6.14
C GLY A 10 -2.58 -9.57 6.60
N LYS A 11 -2.00 -10.53 5.86
CA LYS A 11 -2.00 -11.93 6.30
C LYS A 11 -1.22 -12.07 7.61
N GLY A 12 -1.91 -12.58 8.64
CA GLY A 12 -1.33 -12.69 9.99
C GLY A 12 -1.23 -11.36 10.74
N TYR A 13 -1.89 -10.30 10.27
CA TYR A 13 -1.92 -9.02 10.97
C TYR A 13 -2.59 -9.16 12.34
N ASN A 14 -1.92 -8.66 13.39
CA ASN A 14 -2.43 -8.71 14.74
C ASN A 14 -3.18 -7.42 15.10
N TYR A 15 -4.51 -7.43 14.96
CA TYR A 15 -5.39 -6.30 15.27
C TYR A 15 -5.41 -5.89 16.75
N LYS A 16 -4.86 -6.71 17.65
CA LYS A 16 -4.82 -6.42 19.10
C LYS A 16 -3.54 -5.70 19.53
N ARG A 17 -2.55 -5.53 18.64
CA ARG A 17 -1.24 -4.99 18.99
C ARG A 17 -0.75 -3.97 17.98
N PHE A 18 -0.47 -2.76 18.46
CA PHE A 18 0.19 -1.73 17.66
C PHE A 18 1.71 -1.85 17.78
N TYR A 19 2.38 -1.97 16.64
CA TYR A 19 3.83 -1.94 16.52
C TYR A 19 4.25 -0.89 15.50
N PRO A 20 4.59 0.33 15.92
CA PRO A 20 4.92 1.41 14.98
C PRO A 20 6.11 1.07 14.07
N MET A 21 7.04 0.25 14.54
CA MET A 21 8.22 -0.14 13.76
C MET A 21 7.96 -1.20 12.68
N THR A 22 6.75 -1.76 12.55
CA THR A 22 6.46 -2.77 11.51
C THR A 22 5.63 -2.21 10.34
N TYR A 23 5.37 -0.90 10.32
CA TYR A 23 4.54 -0.26 9.28
C TYR A 23 5.07 -0.51 7.86
N TYR A 24 6.38 -0.68 7.66
CA TYR A 24 6.95 -0.96 6.35
C TYR A 24 6.55 -2.33 5.77
N LYS A 25 6.02 -3.24 6.59
CA LYS A 25 5.55 -4.57 6.15
C LYS A 25 4.06 -4.61 5.83
N THR A 26 3.27 -3.76 6.48
CA THR A 26 1.80 -3.85 6.47
C THR A 26 1.12 -2.52 6.16
N GLY A 27 1.90 -1.48 5.87
CA GLY A 27 1.43 -0.11 5.71
C GLY A 27 0.49 0.08 4.52
N HIS A 28 0.68 -0.66 3.43
CA HIS A 28 -0.26 -0.59 2.31
C HIS A 28 -1.58 -1.24 2.69
N PHE A 29 -1.55 -2.39 3.36
CA PHE A 29 -2.75 -3.02 3.91
C PHE A 29 -3.50 -2.09 4.85
N THR A 30 -2.83 -1.52 5.86
CA THR A 30 -3.51 -0.68 6.87
C THR A 30 -4.04 0.61 6.28
N GLN A 31 -3.39 1.19 5.27
CA GLN A 31 -3.93 2.33 4.54
C GLN A 31 -5.15 1.94 3.69
N LEU A 32 -5.10 0.77 3.03
CA LEU A 32 -6.18 0.30 2.17
C LEU A 32 -7.49 0.09 2.94
N ILE A 33 -7.41 -0.38 4.19
CA ILE A 33 -8.58 -0.63 5.04
C ILE A 33 -8.83 0.47 6.08
N TRP A 34 -8.14 1.61 5.97
CA TRP A 34 -8.20 2.67 6.97
C TRP A 34 -9.61 3.26 7.07
N LYS A 35 -10.31 3.02 8.18
CA LYS A 35 -11.71 3.39 8.35
C LYS A 35 -11.98 4.85 8.00
N GLU A 36 -11.19 5.81 8.47
CA GLU A 36 -11.48 7.24 8.26
C GLU A 36 -11.09 7.77 6.88
N SER A 37 -10.39 7.01 6.03
CA SER A 37 -10.12 7.43 4.65
C SER A 37 -11.40 7.32 3.82
N ARG A 38 -11.83 8.42 3.20
CA ARG A 38 -13.14 8.53 2.52
C ARG A 38 -13.05 8.65 1.02
N ARG A 39 -11.90 9.09 0.51
CA ARG A 39 -11.68 9.33 -0.92
C ARG A 39 -10.38 8.70 -1.34
N ILE A 40 -10.37 8.19 -2.57
CA ILE A 40 -9.18 7.66 -3.21
C ILE A 40 -8.98 8.32 -4.57
N GLY A 41 -7.72 8.59 -4.90
CA GLY A 41 -7.29 8.97 -6.25
C GLY A 41 -6.28 7.96 -6.75
N VAL A 42 -6.45 7.48 -7.99
CA VAL A 42 -5.55 6.50 -8.60
C VAL A 42 -4.97 7.08 -9.88
N GLY A 43 -3.64 7.19 -9.92
CA GLY A 43 -2.88 7.52 -11.12
C GLY A 43 -2.20 6.28 -11.68
N VAL A 44 -2.28 6.09 -12.99
CA VAL A 44 -1.64 4.97 -13.69
C VAL A 44 -0.82 5.50 -14.86
N SER A 45 0.40 5.02 -15.00
CA SER A 45 1.24 5.24 -16.17
C SER A 45 1.84 3.92 -16.64
N VAL A 46 1.89 3.73 -17.95
CA VAL A 46 2.51 2.56 -18.58
C VAL A 46 3.68 3.05 -19.42
N VAL A 47 4.87 2.54 -19.12
CA VAL A 47 6.12 2.96 -19.76
C VAL A 47 6.75 1.77 -20.44
N HIS A 48 7.09 1.91 -21.72
CA HIS A 48 7.90 0.94 -22.43
C HIS A 48 9.38 1.20 -22.14
N HIS A 49 10.08 0.18 -21.65
CA HIS A 49 11.53 0.17 -21.50
C HIS A 49 12.12 -0.70 -22.61
N ASP A 50 13.13 -0.19 -23.32
CA ASP A 50 13.79 -0.88 -24.43
C ASP A 50 14.96 -1.78 -24.00
N GLY A 51 15.23 -1.86 -22.69
CA GLY A 51 16.33 -2.63 -22.11
C GLY A 51 17.72 -2.00 -22.27
N LYS A 52 17.84 -0.83 -22.93
CA LYS A 52 19.15 -0.24 -23.27
C LYS A 52 19.70 0.68 -22.17
N LYS A 53 18.82 1.27 -21.36
CA LYS A 53 19.20 2.19 -20.28
C LYS A 53 19.61 1.43 -19.03
N LYS A 54 20.81 1.69 -18.52
CA LYS A 54 21.32 1.11 -17.27
C LYS A 54 21.17 2.12 -16.13
N GLY A 55 20.18 1.91 -15.29
CA GLY A 55 20.00 2.59 -14.00
C GLY A 55 19.65 1.55 -12.93
N PRO A 56 19.84 1.86 -11.64
CA PRO A 56 19.68 0.89 -10.55
C PRO A 56 18.29 0.24 -10.48
N CYS A 57 17.27 0.86 -11.09
CA CYS A 57 15.89 0.37 -11.14
C CYS A 57 15.32 0.28 -12.57
N GLN A 58 16.16 0.32 -13.61
CA GLN A 58 15.72 0.19 -15.01
C GLN A 58 15.81 -1.27 -15.46
N PRO A 59 14.79 -1.80 -16.16
CA PRO A 59 14.85 -3.13 -16.73
C PRO A 59 15.97 -3.25 -17.76
N SER A 60 16.74 -4.34 -17.68
CA SER A 60 17.77 -4.69 -18.67
C SER A 60 17.21 -5.37 -19.92
N VAL A 61 15.91 -5.66 -19.96
CA VAL A 61 15.22 -6.32 -21.06
C VAL A 61 14.02 -5.48 -21.51
N PRO A 62 13.59 -5.58 -22.78
CA PRO A 62 12.38 -4.91 -23.24
C PRO A 62 11.16 -5.34 -22.44
N LEU A 63 10.46 -4.39 -21.81
CA LEU A 63 9.22 -4.66 -21.08
C LEU A 63 8.33 -3.42 -20.95
N TYR A 64 7.05 -3.65 -20.66
CA TYR A 64 6.14 -2.60 -20.21
C TYR A 64 6.09 -2.58 -18.68
N MET A 65 6.38 -1.43 -18.09
CA MET A 65 6.30 -1.19 -16.65
C MET A 65 5.07 -0.36 -16.34
N ILE A 66 4.25 -0.85 -15.40
CA ILE A 66 3.04 -0.16 -14.96
C ILE A 66 3.33 0.48 -13.60
N TYR A 67 3.23 1.80 -13.55
CA TYR A 67 3.31 2.58 -12.33
C TYR A 67 1.91 2.89 -11.86
N VAL A 68 1.58 2.48 -10.64
CA VAL A 68 0.29 2.78 -9.99
C VAL A 68 0.56 3.54 -8.71
N VAL A 69 -0.06 4.71 -8.58
CA VAL A 69 0.00 5.53 -7.37
C VAL A 69 -1.42 5.68 -6.84
N ILE A 70 -1.60 5.41 -5.55
CA ILE A 70 -2.88 5.57 -4.86
C ILE A 70 -2.71 6.62 -3.77
N LYS A 71 -3.56 7.65 -3.78
CA LYS A 71 -3.68 8.68 -2.74
C LYS A 71 -4.99 8.49 -1.98
N TYR A 72 -4.95 8.72 -0.68
CA TYR A 72 -6.09 8.59 0.23
C TYR A 72 -6.33 9.92 0.95
N ASP A 73 -7.61 10.29 1.14
CA ASP A 73 -8.04 11.50 1.85
C ASP A 73 -9.24 11.19 2.78
N PRO A 74 -9.17 11.52 4.08
CA PRO A 74 -7.97 11.86 4.86
C PRO A 74 -6.89 10.76 4.81
N PRO A 75 -5.60 11.10 5.05
CA PRO A 75 -4.53 10.12 5.06
C PRO A 75 -4.68 9.12 6.22
N GLY A 76 -4.32 7.87 5.97
CA GLY A 76 -4.25 6.83 6.98
C GLY A 76 -2.87 6.71 7.62
N ASN A 77 -2.64 5.60 8.31
CA ASN A 77 -1.35 5.27 8.94
C ASN A 77 -0.79 6.36 9.87
N VAL A 78 -1.67 7.08 10.56
CA VAL A 78 -1.27 7.97 11.65
C VAL A 78 -0.65 7.11 12.75
N GLN A 79 0.64 7.31 13.04
CA GLN A 79 1.46 6.41 13.87
C GLN A 79 1.17 6.55 15.37
N THR A 80 -0.08 6.32 15.77
CA THR A 80 -0.52 6.28 17.17
C THR A 80 -1.36 5.03 17.43
N HIS A 81 -1.26 4.51 18.65
CA HIS A 81 -2.03 3.34 19.08
C HIS A 81 -3.55 3.52 18.87
N GLN A 82 -4.07 4.67 19.29
CA GLN A 82 -5.50 5.00 19.19
C GLN A 82 -5.97 5.03 17.73
N ALA A 83 -5.22 5.68 16.84
CA ALA A 83 -5.58 5.77 15.43
C ALA A 83 -5.70 4.39 14.80
N TYR A 84 -4.78 3.46 15.11
CA TYR A 84 -4.84 2.09 14.58
C TYR A 84 -6.02 1.29 15.13
N ILE A 85 -6.34 1.40 16.42
CA ILE A 85 -7.52 0.75 17.01
C ILE A 85 -8.81 1.25 16.36
N ASP A 86 -8.92 2.54 16.12
CA ASP A 86 -10.14 3.14 15.57
C ASP A 86 -10.35 2.80 14.09
N ASN A 87 -9.24 2.63 13.36
CA ASN A 87 -9.24 2.58 11.89
C ASN A 87 -8.95 1.21 11.26
N VAL A 88 -8.22 0.33 11.93
CA VAL A 88 -7.77 -0.96 11.37
C VAL A 88 -8.48 -2.08 12.11
N ARG A 89 -9.64 -2.49 11.60
CA ARG A 89 -10.53 -3.45 12.27
C ARG A 89 -10.41 -4.84 11.66
N PRO A 90 -10.63 -5.91 12.46
CA PRO A 90 -10.71 -7.25 11.92
C PRO A 90 -11.87 -7.38 10.92
N PRO A 91 -11.76 -8.29 9.94
CA PRO A 91 -12.85 -8.56 9.00
C PRO A 91 -14.10 -9.02 9.75
N VAL A 92 -15.27 -8.58 9.26
CA VAL A 92 -16.55 -9.02 9.78
C VAL A 92 -16.75 -10.47 9.34
N THR A 93 -16.92 -11.37 10.31
CA THR A 93 -17.36 -12.75 10.10
C THR A 93 -18.85 -12.84 9.90
#